data_AF-A0A3D5E0Y2-F1
#
_entry.id   AF-A0A3D5E0Y2-F1
#
_cell.length_a   1.000
_cell.length_b   1.000
_cell.length_c   1.000
_cell.angle_alpha   90.00
_cell.angle_beta   90.00
_cell.angle_gamma   90.00
#
_symmetry.space_group_name_H-M   'P 1'
#
loop_
_entity.id
_entity.type
_entity.pdbx_description
1 polymer ?
#
loop_
_entity_poly.entity_id
_entity_poly.type
_entity_poly.pdbx_seq_one_letter_code
_entity_poly.pdbx_strand_id
1 'polypeptide(L)'
;MITQAEAGAALGQQVNPPVMGKAYVEGGVACVFYGPNAPTQIGPDIPVGDTVRVVLVTGTKAKKYFDDYRGKVNAEPISGLGDEAYYDGYASISVLKGDAYVRIAVGVANNLPAEKMLAADALPRM
;
A
#
# COMPACT_ATOMS: atom_id res chain seq x y z
N MET A 1 -9.20 -5.48 2.62
CA MET A 1 -9.11 -4.60 1.43
C MET A 1 -9.57 -3.19 1.81
N ILE A 2 -8.78 -2.16 1.48
CA ILE A 2 -9.11 -0.74 1.73
C ILE A 2 -10.33 -0.30 0.91
N THR A 3 -11.16 0.55 1.49
CA THR A 3 -12.37 1.12 0.89
C THR A 3 -12.11 2.49 0.27
N GLN A 4 -13.00 2.94 -0.60
CA GLN A 4 -12.95 4.28 -1.21
C GLN A 4 -12.99 5.40 -0.16
N ALA A 5 -13.75 5.21 0.92
CA ALA A 5 -13.85 6.19 2.01
C ALA A 5 -12.53 6.29 2.80
N GLU A 6 -11.90 5.16 3.12
CA GLU A 6 -10.59 5.12 3.78
C GLU A 6 -9.51 5.76 2.90
N ALA A 7 -9.49 5.44 1.60
CA ALA A 7 -8.56 6.06 0.65
C ALA A 7 -8.78 7.57 0.55
N GLY A 8 -10.04 8.02 0.51
CA GLY A 8 -10.36 9.44 0.48
C GLY A 8 -9.95 10.17 1.77
N ALA A 9 -10.15 9.54 2.93
CA ALA A 9 -9.69 10.08 4.20
C ALA A 9 -8.16 10.21 4.24
N ALA A 10 -7.43 9.24 3.69
CA ALA A 10 -5.97 9.27 3.61
C ALA A 10 -5.44 10.39 2.69
N LEU A 11 -6.14 10.72 1.61
CA LEU A 11 -5.79 11.86 0.74
C LEU A 11 -6.39 13.19 1.20
N GLY A 12 -7.29 13.19 2.20
CA GLY A 12 -8.02 14.37 2.62
C GLY A 12 -9.04 14.88 1.60
N GLN A 13 -9.48 14.03 0.67
CA GLN A 13 -10.40 14.41 -0.41
C GLN A 13 -11.17 13.21 -0.99
N GLN A 14 -12.18 13.49 -1.82
CA GLN A 14 -12.87 12.42 -2.54
C GLN A 14 -11.96 11.80 -3.60
N VAL A 15 -12.08 10.48 -3.76
CA VAL A 15 -11.35 9.69 -4.76
C VAL A 15 -12.33 8.97 -5.67
N ASN A 16 -11.87 8.62 -6.86
CA ASN A 16 -12.61 7.77 -7.79
C ASN A 16 -12.73 6.33 -7.26
N PRO A 17 -13.68 5.53 -7.80
CA PRO A 17 -13.70 4.09 -7.57
C PRO A 17 -12.35 3.43 -7.90
N PRO A 18 -11.99 2.33 -7.21
CA PRO A 18 -10.68 1.72 -7.37
C PRO A 18 -10.50 1.10 -8.76
N VAL A 19 -9.28 1.22 -9.28
CA VAL A 19 -8.83 0.48 -10.46
C VAL A 19 -7.99 -0.71 -9.99
N MET A 20 -8.39 -1.90 -10.43
CA MET A 20 -7.66 -3.14 -10.14
C MET A 20 -6.56 -3.36 -11.18
N GLY A 21 -5.39 -3.75 -10.72
CA GLY A 21 -4.21 -4.04 -11.53
C GLY A 21 -3.46 -5.27 -11.05
N LYS A 22 -2.41 -5.63 -11.78
CA LYS A 22 -1.43 -6.62 -11.35
C LYS A 22 -0.25 -5.88 -10.72
N ALA A 23 0.31 -6.43 -9.65
CA ALA A 23 1.52 -5.91 -9.02
C ALA A 23 2.67 -6.83 -9.41
N TYR A 24 3.32 -6.58 -10.55
CA TYR A 24 4.35 -7.51 -11.07
C TYR A 24 5.61 -7.58 -10.21
N VAL A 25 5.95 -6.47 -9.54
CA VAL A 25 7.12 -6.39 -8.65
C VAL A 25 6.85 -7.13 -7.35
N GLU A 26 5.68 -6.91 -6.76
CA GLU A 26 5.29 -7.48 -5.47
C GLU A 26 4.60 -8.85 -5.58
N GLY A 27 4.25 -9.31 -6.79
CA GLY A 27 3.61 -10.60 -7.06
C GLY A 27 2.13 -10.70 -6.73
N GLY A 28 1.46 -9.57 -6.48
CA GLY A 28 0.10 -9.51 -5.95
C GLY A 28 -0.93 -8.84 -6.86
N VAL A 29 -2.04 -8.47 -6.25
CA VAL A 29 -3.08 -7.66 -6.85
C VAL A 29 -2.90 -6.21 -6.40
N ALA A 30 -2.84 -5.28 -7.36
CA ALA A 30 -2.85 -3.86 -7.08
C ALA A 30 -4.29 -3.34 -7.09
N CYS A 31 -4.61 -2.44 -6.17
CA CYS A 31 -5.84 -1.67 -6.09
C CYS A 31 -5.44 -0.21 -5.91
N VAL A 32 -5.83 0.65 -6.85
CA VAL A 32 -5.42 2.05 -6.86
C VAL A 32 -6.63 2.96 -6.86
N PHE A 33 -6.65 3.89 -5.92
CA PHE A 33 -7.62 4.98 -5.84
C PHE A 33 -6.96 6.26 -6.35
N TYR A 34 -7.64 6.95 -7.26
CA TYR A 34 -7.14 8.18 -7.88
C TYR A 34 -7.93 9.37 -7.35
N GLY A 35 -7.24 10.38 -6.83
CA GLY A 35 -7.84 11.68 -6.58
C GLY A 35 -8.03 12.50 -7.86
N PRO A 36 -8.74 13.64 -7.77
CA PRO A 36 -9.06 14.51 -8.91
C PRO A 36 -7.84 15.07 -9.65
N ASN A 37 -6.69 15.19 -8.98
CA ASN A 37 -5.46 15.75 -9.56
C ASN A 37 -4.45 14.66 -9.97
N ALA A 38 -4.82 13.38 -9.85
CA ALA A 38 -3.96 12.29 -10.22
C ALA A 38 -3.70 12.26 -11.75
N PRO A 39 -2.48 11.93 -12.21
CA PRO A 39 -2.18 11.86 -13.64
C PRO A 39 -3.02 10.79 -14.36
N THR A 40 -3.67 11.17 -15.47
CA THR A 40 -4.66 10.35 -16.19
C THR A 40 -4.10 9.16 -16.99
N GLN A 41 -2.77 9.00 -17.09
CA GLN A 41 -2.11 7.97 -17.92
C GLN A 41 -1.18 7.03 -17.14
N ILE A 42 -1.15 7.11 -15.81
CA ILE A 42 -0.20 6.29 -15.04
C ILE A 42 -0.86 4.97 -14.62
N GLY A 43 -0.25 3.88 -15.07
CA GLY A 43 -0.63 2.52 -14.69
C GLY A 43 -0.43 2.26 -13.19
N PRO A 44 -1.07 1.22 -12.64
CA PRO A 44 -1.12 0.96 -11.20
C PRO A 44 0.19 0.40 -10.63
N ASP A 45 1.34 0.62 -11.28
CA ASP A 45 2.63 0.03 -10.91
C ASP A 45 3.51 0.99 -10.11
N ILE A 46 3.34 2.30 -10.27
CA ILE A 46 4.18 3.32 -9.63
C ILE A 46 3.32 4.17 -8.69
N PRO A 47 3.72 4.38 -7.43
CA PRO A 47 3.06 5.33 -6.56
C PRO A 47 3.23 6.74 -7.12
N VAL A 48 2.13 7.47 -7.26
CA VAL A 48 2.13 8.84 -7.81
C VAL A 48 1.37 9.79 -6.92
N GLY A 49 1.68 11.08 -7.07
CA GLY A 49 0.96 12.14 -6.38
C GLY A 49 -0.55 11.99 -6.58
N ASP A 50 -1.30 12.23 -5.51
CA ASP A 50 -2.74 12.14 -5.46
C ASP A 50 -3.33 10.74 -5.70
N THR A 51 -2.66 9.69 -5.21
CA THR A 51 -3.18 8.32 -5.26
C THR A 51 -3.03 7.57 -3.96
N VAL A 52 -3.89 6.58 -3.72
CA VAL A 52 -3.66 5.52 -2.73
C VAL A 52 -3.48 4.23 -3.50
N ARG A 53 -2.27 3.66 -3.44
CA ARG A 53 -1.95 2.38 -4.06
C ARG A 53 -1.79 1.32 -2.99
N VAL A 54 -2.58 0.26 -3.09
CA VAL A 54 -2.55 -0.90 -2.20
C VAL A 54 -2.21 -2.13 -3.03
N VAL A 55 -1.16 -2.84 -2.65
CA VAL A 55 -0.87 -4.17 -3.18
C VAL A 55 -1.15 -5.20 -2.11
N LEU A 56 -1.87 -6.26 -2.49
CA LEU A 56 -2.16 -7.39 -1.63
C LEU A 56 -1.62 -8.69 -2.25
N VAL A 57 -0.86 -9.43 -1.45
CA VAL A 57 -0.41 -10.79 -1.73
C VAL A 57 -0.96 -11.69 -0.63
N THR A 58 -1.59 -12.81 -0.99
CA THR A 58 -2.12 -13.79 -0.03
C THR A 58 -1.54 -15.19 -0.27
N GLY A 59 -1.65 -16.04 0.75
CA GLY A 59 -1.18 -17.42 0.72
C GLY A 59 0.31 -17.57 0.98
N THR A 60 0.80 -18.80 0.78
CA THR A 60 2.16 -19.24 1.18
C THR A 60 3.32 -18.45 0.58
N LYS A 61 3.07 -17.61 -0.43
CA LYS A 61 4.08 -16.75 -1.07
C LYS A 61 4.19 -15.36 -0.45
N ALA A 62 3.27 -14.94 0.43
CA ALA A 62 3.23 -13.60 0.99
C ALA A 62 4.56 -13.21 1.68
N LYS A 63 5.06 -14.05 2.59
CA LYS A 63 6.35 -13.80 3.25
C LYS A 63 7.51 -13.69 2.26
N LYS A 64 7.54 -14.56 1.24
CA LYS A 64 8.59 -14.50 0.21
C LYS A 64 8.61 -13.14 -0.51
N TYR A 65 7.45 -12.63 -0.91
CA TYR A 65 7.37 -11.33 -1.59
C TYR A 65 7.66 -10.16 -0.64
N PHE A 66 7.21 -10.23 0.61
CA PHE A 66 7.53 -9.24 1.64
C PHE A 66 9.05 -9.14 1.87
N ASP A 67 9.74 -10.27 2.06
CA ASP A 67 11.18 -10.33 2.30
C ASP A 67 11.99 -9.91 1.06
N ASP A 68 11.55 -10.32 -0.14
CA ASP A 68 12.18 -9.93 -1.41
C ASP A 68 12.09 -8.42 -1.66
N TYR A 69 10.94 -7.79 -1.39
CA TYR A 69 10.83 -6.33 -1.49
C TYR A 69 11.67 -5.62 -0.41
N ARG A 70 11.70 -6.15 0.81
CA ARG A 70 12.48 -5.60 1.93
C ARG A 70 13.97 -5.52 1.60
N GLY A 71 14.50 -6.54 0.93
CA GLY A 71 15.90 -6.59 0.52
C GLY A 71 16.28 -5.63 -0.62
N LYS A 72 15.31 -4.99 -1.28
CA LYS A 72 15.52 -4.07 -2.41
C LYS A 72 15.45 -2.59 -2.04
N VAL A 73 15.07 -2.27 -0.80
CA VAL A 73 14.81 -0.91 -0.33
C VAL A 73 15.58 -0.63 0.95
N ASN A 74 15.67 0.65 1.33
CA ASN A 74 16.24 1.04 2.62
C ASN A 74 15.19 0.84 3.73
N ALA A 75 14.93 -0.41 4.08
CA ALA A 75 13.82 -0.79 4.95
C ALA A 75 14.05 -0.34 6.40
N GLU A 76 13.16 0.51 6.89
CA GLU A 76 13.10 0.96 8.28
C GLU A 76 11.99 0.21 9.04
N PRO A 77 12.31 -0.57 10.08
CA PRO A 77 11.31 -1.34 10.82
C PRO A 77 10.21 -0.45 11.45
N ILE A 78 8.96 -0.90 11.37
CA ILE A 78 7.82 -0.29 12.06
C ILE A 78 7.25 -1.30 13.06
N SER A 79 7.10 -0.88 14.31
CA SER A 79 6.44 -1.68 15.34
C SER A 79 4.92 -1.43 15.37
N GLY A 80 4.17 -2.41 15.87
CA GLY A 80 2.73 -2.28 16.13
C GLY A 80 1.82 -2.51 14.92
N LEU A 81 2.36 -2.95 13.78
CA LEU A 81 1.60 -3.30 12.58
C LEU A 81 1.93 -4.73 12.15
N GLY A 82 0.91 -5.60 12.11
CA GLY A 82 1.07 -7.00 11.69
C GLY A 82 2.07 -7.79 12.54
N ASP A 83 2.60 -8.86 11.95
CA ASP A 83 3.69 -9.65 12.51
C ASP A 83 5.04 -8.98 12.23
N GLU A 84 5.19 -8.42 11.03
CA GLU A 84 6.34 -7.62 10.62
C GLU A 84 5.87 -6.43 9.77
N ALA A 85 6.47 -5.26 9.96
CA ALA A 85 6.24 -4.11 9.09
C ALA A 85 7.52 -3.29 8.90
N TYR A 86 7.61 -2.62 7.76
CA TYR A 86 8.67 -1.65 7.48
C TYR A 86 8.19 -0.52 6.58
N TYR A 87 8.82 0.64 6.71
CA TYR A 87 8.80 1.71 5.74
C TYR A 87 9.91 1.47 4.72
N ASP A 88 9.67 1.68 3.43
CA ASP A 88 10.69 1.50 2.38
C ASP A 88 11.76 2.61 2.32
N GLY A 89 11.63 3.62 3.20
CA GLY A 89 12.51 4.79 3.26
C GLY A 89 12.14 5.89 2.26
N TYR A 90 11.07 5.71 1.48
CA TYR A 90 10.67 6.65 0.44
C TYR A 90 9.19 7.01 0.46
N ALA A 91 8.30 6.04 0.19
CA ALA A 91 6.87 6.34 0.05
C ALA A 91 5.93 5.13 0.18
N SER A 92 6.31 4.08 0.92
CA SER A 92 5.36 3.03 1.23
C SER A 92 5.67 2.26 2.51
N ILE A 93 4.61 1.78 3.15
CA ILE A 93 4.69 0.76 4.20
C ILE A 93 4.38 -0.60 3.61
N SER A 94 5.19 -1.58 4.01
CA SER A 94 4.91 -3.01 3.83
C SER A 94 4.55 -3.63 5.17
N VAL A 95 3.47 -4.42 5.22
CA VAL A 95 3.04 -5.16 6.41
C VAL A 95 2.78 -6.61 6.06
N LEU A 96 3.39 -7.51 6.82
CA LEU A 96 3.14 -8.94 6.82
C LEU A 96 2.25 -9.29 8.03
N LYS A 97 1.20 -10.06 7.80
CA LYS A 97 0.36 -10.63 8.86
C LYS A 97 -0.13 -12.01 8.41
N GLY A 98 0.23 -13.05 9.14
CA GLY A 98 -0.08 -14.43 8.76
C GLY A 98 0.44 -14.77 7.36
N ASP A 99 -0.46 -15.19 6.48
CA ASP A 99 -0.18 -15.48 5.08
C ASP A 99 -0.58 -14.34 4.14
N ALA A 100 -0.72 -13.11 4.66
CA ALA A 100 -1.03 -11.92 3.89
C ALA A 100 0.11 -10.88 3.98
N TYR A 101 0.48 -10.32 2.84
CA TYR A 101 1.38 -9.19 2.71
C TYR A 101 0.64 -8.05 2.01
N VAL A 102 0.61 -6.88 2.64
CA VAL A 102 0.10 -5.65 2.05
C VAL A 102 1.20 -4.60 1.92
N ARG A 103 1.22 -3.89 0.79
CA ARG A 103 2.03 -2.69 0.59
C ARG A 103 1.13 -1.50 0.30
N ILE A 104 1.29 -0.42 1.03
CA ILE A 104 0.44 0.78 0.95
C ILE A 104 1.33 1.99 0.68
N ALA A 105 1.01 2.71 -0.40
CA ALA A 105 1.64 3.98 -0.74
C ALA A 105 0.57 5.06 -0.86
N VAL A 106 0.77 6.19 -0.17
CA VAL A 106 -0.13 7.35 -0.22
C VAL A 106 0.60 8.53 -0.85
N GLY A 107 0.11 9.01 -1.98
CA GLY A 107 0.71 10.06 -2.80
C GLY A 107 0.50 11.47 -2.26
N VAL A 108 0.88 11.72 -1.01
CA VAL A 108 0.82 13.03 -0.36
C VAL A 108 2.16 13.38 0.29
N ALA A 109 2.39 14.66 0.57
CA ALA A 109 3.53 15.06 1.40
C ALA A 109 3.35 14.51 2.82
N ASN A 110 4.45 14.06 3.45
CA ASN A 110 4.42 13.45 4.79
C ASN A 110 3.40 12.30 4.88
N ASN A 111 3.45 11.36 3.94
CA ASN A 111 2.54 10.22 3.78
C ASN A 111 2.55 9.19 4.91
N LEU A 112 3.67 9.03 5.64
CA LEU A 112 3.84 7.96 6.63
C LEU A 112 2.68 7.82 7.65
N PRO A 113 2.12 8.90 8.23
CA PRO A 113 0.96 8.79 9.12
C PRO A 113 -0.29 8.23 8.42
N ALA A 114 -0.57 8.66 7.19
CA ALA A 114 -1.71 8.17 6.40
C ALA A 114 -1.51 6.69 6.03
N GLU A 115 -0.29 6.29 5.67
CA GLU A 115 0.05 4.89 5.40
C GLU A 115 -0.10 4.01 6.64
N LYS A 116 0.33 4.49 7.82
CA LYS A 116 0.15 3.75 9.09
C LYS A 116 -1.32 3.58 9.45
N MET A 117 -2.12 4.63 9.27
CA MET A 117 -3.57 4.59 9.49
C MET A 117 -4.22 3.54 8.61
N LEU A 118 -4.00 3.61 7.29
CA LEU A 118 -4.55 2.63 6.34
C LEU A 118 -4.06 1.21 6.62
N ALA A 119 -2.78 1.03 6.97
CA ALA A 119 -2.24 -0.26 7.34
C ALA A 119 -2.94 -0.83 8.57
N ALA A 120 -3.10 -0.04 9.63
CA ALA A 120 -3.80 -0.43 10.85
C ALA A 120 -5.26 -0.83 10.57
N ASP A 121 -5.97 -0.03 9.78
CA ASP A 121 -7.35 -0.30 9.39
C ASP A 121 -7.46 -1.58 8.54
N ALA A 122 -6.45 -1.89 7.73
CA ALA A 122 -6.43 -3.09 6.89
C ALA A 122 -6.23 -4.38 7.71
N LEU A 123 -5.53 -4.33 8.85
CA LEU A 123 -5.12 -5.53 9.61
C LEU A 123 -6.25 -6.50 9.95
N PRO A 124 -7.46 -6.07 10.39
CA PRO A 124 -8.53 -7.00 10.73
C PRO A 124 -9.10 -7.76 9.51
N ARG A 125 -8.75 -7.32 8.29
CA ARG A 125 -9.24 -7.84 7.00
C ARG A 125 -8.14 -8.59 6.22
N MET A 126 -6.97 -8.77 6.83
CA MET A 126 -5.84 -9.56 6.35
C MET A 126 -5.86 -10.90 7.07
#